data_AF-A0A449I703-F1
#
_entry.id   AF-A0A449I703-F1
#
_cell.length_a   1.000
_cell.length_b   1.000
_cell.length_c   1.000
_cell.angle_alpha   90.00
_cell.angle_beta   90.00
_cell.angle_gamma   90.00
#
_symmetry.space_group_name_H-M   'P 1'
#
loop_
_entity.id
_entity.type
_entity.pdbx_description
1 polymer ?
#
loop_
_entity_poly.entity_id
_entity_poly.type
_entity_poly.pdbx_seq_one_letter_code
_entity_poly.pdbx_strand_id
1 'polypeptide(L)'
;MKHLNFLMIAFTLLLGVSLTSCLNSGDNESSFDGYGYMRVKHYLGSSWFEDLGGNKYFPTESSLATVKANSGFDITKSDLVLLQYKNVETQAGKETATTTNRTIQLVGAVAIDSYETLTVATEADMPLGDAPIVTLNPVAQYGDTYKPFIYGSEMVVLPINWKMENKTEALEQHSFELIYVKDMQKSASELVLYLQHKKGTDTKTEANAYRNKAYDIKSIMSAIKSSTQKYPEKIIIKAKVAADGATMPDTYTDFEIDSSELNKLK
;
A
#
# COMPACT_ATOMS: atom_id res chain seq x y z
N MET A 1 25.96 -15.35 -21.58
CA MET A 1 26.58 -14.01 -21.46
C MET A 1 25.55 -13.10 -20.80
N LYS A 2 25.74 -12.86 -19.50
CA LYS A 2 25.98 -11.52 -18.93
C LYS A 2 24.88 -10.51 -19.21
N HIS A 3 23.91 -10.40 -18.31
CA HIS A 3 23.73 -9.26 -17.40
C HIS A 3 22.42 -9.46 -16.63
N LEU A 4 22.52 -10.05 -15.44
CA LEU A 4 21.44 -10.01 -14.46
C LEU A 4 21.48 -8.60 -13.83
N ASN A 5 21.03 -7.59 -14.57
CA ASN A 5 20.86 -6.23 -14.06
C ASN A 5 19.39 -6.05 -13.64
N PHE A 6 18.96 -6.83 -12.65
CA PHE A 6 17.66 -6.60 -12.02
C PHE A 6 17.84 -5.50 -10.98
N LEU A 7 17.54 -4.26 -11.37
CA LEU A 7 17.16 -3.26 -10.39
C LEU A 7 15.74 -3.62 -9.97
N MET A 8 15.60 -4.60 -9.07
CA MET A 8 14.35 -4.85 -8.37
C MET A 8 14.18 -3.65 -7.45
N ILE A 9 13.58 -2.56 -7.93
CA ILE A 9 13.16 -1.43 -7.08
C ILE A 9 11.92 -1.90 -6.33
N ALA A 10 12.11 -2.86 -5.42
CA ALA A 10 11.12 -3.26 -4.45
C ALA A 10 11.24 -2.25 -3.29
N PHE A 11 10.33 -1.28 -3.22
CA PHE A 11 10.29 -0.36 -2.07
C PHE A 11 9.90 -1.07 -0.75
N THR A 12 9.46 -2.33 -0.81
CA THR A 12 9.38 -3.22 0.37
C THR A 12 10.75 -3.66 0.89
N LEU A 13 11.79 -3.73 0.03
CA LEU A 13 13.18 -3.93 0.44
C LEU A 13 13.81 -2.66 1.02
N LEU A 14 13.29 -1.46 0.72
CA LEU A 14 13.79 -0.19 1.26
C LEU A 14 13.50 0.01 2.75
N LEU A 15 12.61 -0.79 3.35
CA LEU A 15 12.44 -0.81 4.80
C LEU A 15 13.52 -1.68 5.50
N GLY A 16 14.25 -2.52 4.77
CA GLY A 16 15.19 -3.48 5.34
C GLY A 16 16.49 -3.61 4.55
N VAL A 17 17.35 -2.60 4.63
CA VAL A 17 18.78 -2.73 4.94
C VAL A 17 19.36 -1.32 5.10
N SER A 18 19.39 -0.80 6.33
CA SER A 18 20.43 0.17 6.67
C SER A 18 21.78 -0.56 6.63
N LEU A 19 22.45 -0.52 5.49
CA LEU A 19 23.84 -1.00 5.31
C LEU A 19 24.86 -0.10 6.02
N THR A 20 24.58 0.33 7.25
CA THR A 20 25.52 1.06 8.10
C THR A 20 25.22 0.79 9.57
N SER A 21 25.44 -0.44 10.01
CA SER A 21 25.79 -0.72 11.40
C SER A 21 26.69 -1.95 11.38
N CYS A 22 27.98 -1.67 11.52
CA CYS A 22 29.09 -2.57 11.81
C CYS A 22 28.80 -4.07 11.69
N LEU A 23 29.44 -4.71 10.73
CA LEU A 23 29.93 -6.09 10.86
C LEU A 23 30.70 -6.21 12.19
N ASN A 24 29.99 -6.44 13.28
CA ASN A 24 30.53 -7.08 14.44
C ASN A 24 29.64 -8.29 14.71
N SER A 25 30.19 -9.44 14.36
CA SER A 25 29.70 -10.77 14.70
C SER A 25 29.37 -10.84 16.19
N GLY A 26 28.09 -10.95 16.54
CA GLY A 26 27.69 -11.14 17.94
C GLY A 26 26.19 -11.27 18.18
N ASP A 27 25.36 -10.42 17.55
CA ASP A 27 23.97 -10.27 18.01
C ASP A 27 22.96 -10.88 17.05
N ASN A 28 22.28 -11.93 17.51
CA ASN A 28 21.10 -12.56 16.89
C ASN A 28 19.81 -11.71 17.03
N GLU A 29 19.95 -10.39 17.22
CA GLU A 29 18.80 -9.53 17.44
C GLU A 29 18.06 -9.26 16.12
N SER A 30 16.73 -9.38 16.13
CA SER A 30 15.89 -9.07 14.97
C SER A 30 16.12 -7.62 14.52
N SER A 31 16.11 -7.36 13.21
CA SER A 31 16.26 -5.99 12.67
C SER A 31 15.11 -5.05 13.07
N PHE A 32 13.96 -5.60 13.47
CA PHE A 32 12.78 -4.88 13.95
C PHE A 32 11.95 -5.75 14.90
N ASP A 33 11.17 -5.13 15.78
CA ASP A 33 10.26 -5.82 16.72
C ASP A 33 8.83 -5.89 16.20
N GLY A 34 8.48 -5.05 15.22
CA GLY A 34 7.19 -5.07 14.58
C GLY A 34 7.18 -4.37 13.23
N TYR A 35 6.17 -4.71 12.43
CA TYR A 35 5.88 -4.08 11.15
C TYR A 35 4.38 -4.07 10.90
N GLY A 36 3.89 -3.15 10.09
CA GLY A 36 2.48 -3.15 9.70
C GLY A 36 2.02 -1.88 8.99
N TYR A 37 0.76 -1.92 8.55
CA TYR A 37 0.07 -0.76 7.99
C TYR A 37 -0.61 0.03 9.10
N MET A 38 -0.34 1.33 9.16
CA MET A 38 -0.88 2.21 10.19
C MET A 38 -1.31 3.55 9.60
N ARG A 39 -2.34 4.16 10.19
CA ARG A 39 -2.74 5.53 9.88
C ARG A 39 -1.85 6.50 10.62
N VAL A 40 -1.47 7.58 9.97
CA VAL A 40 -0.86 8.73 10.61
C VAL A 40 -1.97 9.61 11.16
N LYS A 41 -1.79 10.06 12.40
CA LYS A 41 -2.69 10.99 13.07
C LYS A 41 -1.90 12.20 13.50
N HIS A 42 -2.54 13.36 13.43
CA HIS A 42 -1.99 14.64 13.85
C HIS A 42 -2.95 15.32 14.82
N TYR A 43 -2.44 15.76 15.95
CA TYR A 43 -3.22 16.55 16.91
C TYR A 43 -2.30 17.49 17.69
N LEU A 44 -2.64 18.78 17.70
CA LEU A 44 -1.94 19.83 18.45
C LEU A 44 -0.40 19.79 18.31
N GLY A 45 0.10 19.60 17.08
CA GLY A 45 1.54 19.57 16.81
C GLY A 45 2.24 18.24 17.10
N SER A 46 1.53 17.24 17.62
CA SER A 46 2.03 15.87 17.78
C SER A 46 1.55 14.97 16.65
N SER A 47 2.40 14.02 16.23
CA SER A 47 2.10 13.03 15.20
C SER A 47 2.38 11.63 15.72
N TRP A 48 1.47 10.68 15.47
CA TRP A 48 1.63 9.27 15.84
C TRP A 48 1.07 8.36 14.76
N PHE A 49 1.41 7.08 14.83
CA PHE A 49 0.78 6.04 14.03
C PHE A 49 -0.29 5.32 14.84
N GLU A 50 -1.40 4.97 14.21
CA GLU A 50 -2.53 4.28 14.80
C GLU A 50 -2.93 3.08 13.96
N ASP A 51 -3.03 1.91 14.58
CA ASP A 51 -3.51 0.70 13.90
C ASP A 51 -5.05 0.60 13.93
N LEU A 52 -5.61 -0.41 13.25
CA LEU A 52 -7.06 -0.65 13.24
C LEU A 52 -7.63 -1.02 14.62
N GLY A 53 -6.80 -1.44 15.57
CA GLY A 53 -7.17 -1.71 16.95
C GLY A 53 -7.17 -0.47 17.84
N GLY A 54 -6.78 0.71 17.31
CA GLY A 54 -6.65 1.95 18.07
C GLY A 54 -5.38 2.03 18.92
N ASN A 55 -4.42 1.12 18.75
CA ASN A 55 -3.13 1.23 19.42
C ASN A 55 -2.33 2.38 18.83
N LYS A 56 -1.65 3.15 19.68
CA LYS A 56 -0.93 4.35 19.27
C LYS A 56 0.57 4.17 19.41
N TYR A 57 1.29 4.55 18.39
CA TYR A 57 2.73 4.36 18.25
C TYR A 57 3.38 5.72 18.03
N PHE A 58 4.12 6.20 19.02
CA PHE A 58 4.79 7.49 19.01
C PHE A 58 6.25 7.30 18.60
N PRO A 59 6.65 7.74 17.40
CA PRO A 59 8.05 7.64 16.99
C PRO A 59 8.92 8.58 17.82
N THR A 60 10.14 8.16 18.16
CA THR A 60 11.15 9.09 18.70
C THR A 60 11.51 10.13 17.63
N GLU A 61 11.75 11.37 18.06
CA GLU A 61 12.16 12.46 17.15
C GLU A 61 13.42 12.10 16.34
N SER A 62 14.37 11.41 16.97
CA SER A 62 15.62 10.98 16.33
C SER A 62 15.40 9.94 15.22
N SER A 63 14.51 8.97 15.44
CA SER A 63 14.20 7.96 14.43
C SER A 63 13.40 8.56 13.26
N LEU A 64 12.48 9.47 13.56
CA LEU A 64 11.73 10.18 12.53
C LEU A 64 12.63 11.08 11.66
N ALA A 65 13.57 11.80 12.27
CA ALA A 65 14.55 12.61 11.54
C ALA A 65 15.46 11.74 10.64
N THR A 66 15.91 10.61 11.15
CA THR A 66 16.73 9.64 10.39
C THR A 66 15.97 9.09 9.19
N VAL A 67 14.73 8.62 9.39
CA VAL A 67 13.90 8.10 8.30
C VAL A 67 13.60 9.18 7.26
N LYS A 68 13.29 10.41 7.68
CA LYS A 68 13.09 11.53 6.76
C LYS A 68 14.33 11.82 5.91
N ALA A 69 15.51 11.81 6.51
CA ALA A 69 16.77 12.04 5.80
C ALA A 69 17.09 10.92 4.78
N ASN A 70 16.75 9.68 5.10
CA ASN A 70 17.11 8.52 4.30
C ASN A 70 16.11 8.22 3.17
N SER A 71 14.80 8.38 3.42
CA SER A 71 13.75 8.00 2.47
C SER A 71 12.89 9.18 1.99
N GLY A 72 13.09 10.37 2.54
CA GLY A 72 12.22 11.53 2.26
C GLY A 72 10.84 11.43 2.92
N PHE A 73 10.58 10.39 3.73
CA PHE A 73 9.31 10.21 4.42
C PHE A 73 9.00 11.39 5.33
N ASP A 74 7.84 11.99 5.15
CA ASP A 74 7.35 13.09 5.97
C ASP A 74 6.03 12.69 6.62
N ILE A 75 6.08 12.39 7.92
CA ILE A 75 4.89 12.01 8.69
C ILE A 75 3.79 13.05 8.55
N THR A 76 4.12 14.35 8.42
CA THR A 76 3.13 15.44 8.34
C THR A 76 2.36 15.50 7.02
N LYS A 77 2.80 14.73 6.02
CA LYS A 77 2.21 14.68 4.67
C LYS A 77 1.69 13.29 4.32
N SER A 78 1.76 12.35 5.25
CA SER A 78 1.44 10.95 5.03
C SER A 78 0.11 10.61 5.70
N ASP A 79 -0.61 9.64 5.15
CA ASP A 79 -1.85 9.15 5.76
C ASP A 79 -1.77 7.66 6.10
N LEU A 80 -1.81 6.77 5.11
CA LEU A 80 -1.54 5.35 5.35
C LEU A 80 -0.06 5.06 5.08
N VAL A 81 0.59 4.42 6.04
CA VAL A 81 2.02 4.09 5.96
C VAL A 81 2.24 2.61 6.18
N LEU A 82 3.27 2.06 5.53
CA LEU A 82 3.88 0.79 5.92
C LEU A 82 5.13 1.12 6.74
N LEU A 83 5.19 0.62 7.96
CA LEU A 83 6.27 0.92 8.89
C LEU A 83 6.92 -0.34 9.47
N GLN A 84 8.19 -0.19 9.84
CA GLN A 84 8.98 -1.15 10.60
C GLN A 84 9.60 -0.41 11.80
N TYR A 85 9.56 -1.04 12.97
CA TYR A 85 9.96 -0.38 14.21
C TYR A 85 10.57 -1.33 15.24
N LYS A 86 11.35 -0.74 16.15
CA LYS A 86 11.77 -1.32 17.42
C LYS A 86 10.94 -0.72 18.56
N ASN A 87 10.58 -1.51 19.55
CA ASN A 87 10.00 -1.00 20.78
C ASN A 87 11.08 -0.27 21.57
N VAL A 88 10.73 0.86 22.17
CA VAL A 88 11.57 1.46 23.20
C VAL A 88 11.16 0.86 24.53
N GLU A 89 12.08 0.19 25.22
CA GLU A 89 11.81 -0.29 26.58
C GLU A 89 11.38 0.88 27.47
N THR A 90 10.14 0.87 27.94
CA THR A 90 9.71 1.75 29.01
C THR A 90 10.28 1.19 30.31
N GLN A 91 11.15 1.94 31.00
CA GLN A 91 11.54 1.61 32.37
C GLN A 91 10.27 1.53 33.24
N ALA A 92 9.92 0.31 33.64
CA ALA A 92 8.89 -0.07 34.62
C ALA A 92 7.43 0.35 34.36
N GLY A 93 6.55 -0.64 34.17
CA GLY A 93 5.13 -0.52 34.50
C GLY A 93 4.19 -1.25 33.55
N LYS A 94 3.70 -2.42 34.00
CA LYS A 94 2.60 -3.24 33.47
C LYS A 94 1.74 -2.60 32.37
N GLU A 95 1.86 -3.15 31.16
CA GLU A 95 0.87 -2.98 30.10
C GLU A 95 -0.52 -3.40 30.61
N THR A 96 -1.46 -2.46 30.62
CA THR A 96 -2.87 -2.77 30.88
C THR A 96 -3.61 -2.80 29.55
N ALA A 97 -4.37 -3.88 29.35
CA ALA A 97 -5.09 -4.16 28.13
C ALA A 97 -6.27 -3.18 27.96
N THR A 98 -6.07 -2.15 27.14
CA THR A 98 -7.01 -1.52 26.19
C THR A 98 -6.31 -0.27 25.64
N THR A 99 -5.98 -0.25 24.35
CA THR A 99 -5.16 0.77 23.65
C THR A 99 -3.80 1.06 24.30
N THR A 100 -2.75 0.36 23.85
CA THR A 100 -1.39 0.60 24.35
C THR A 100 -0.78 1.78 23.59
N ASN A 101 -0.60 2.91 24.27
CA ASN A 101 0.31 3.96 23.81
C ASN A 101 1.74 3.44 23.98
N ARG A 102 2.52 3.40 22.89
CA ARG A 102 3.90 2.93 22.93
C ARG A 102 4.84 3.88 22.22
N THR A 103 6.03 4.05 22.78
CA THR A 103 7.11 4.76 22.11
C THR A 103 7.90 3.77 21.26
N ILE A 104 8.18 4.15 20.02
CA ILE A 104 8.89 3.30 19.07
C ILE A 104 10.06 4.05 18.43
N GLN A 105 11.08 3.29 18.02
CA GLN A 105 12.10 3.76 17.09
C GLN A 105 11.76 3.24 15.70
N LEU A 106 11.61 4.16 14.74
CA LEU A 106 11.43 3.78 13.35
C LEU A 106 12.71 3.19 12.78
N VAL A 107 12.59 1.99 12.21
CA VAL A 107 13.61 1.35 11.38
C VAL A 107 13.41 1.78 9.93
N GLY A 108 12.15 1.85 9.50
CA GLY A 108 11.76 2.37 8.20
C GLY A 108 10.29 2.78 8.17
N ALA A 109 9.96 3.76 7.33
CA ALA A 109 8.59 4.11 7.01
C ALA A 109 8.49 4.52 5.55
N VAL A 110 7.43 4.07 4.90
CA VAL A 110 7.07 4.48 3.55
C VAL A 110 5.60 4.86 3.53
N ALA A 111 5.33 6.04 2.99
CA ALA A 111 3.98 6.47 2.70
C ALA A 111 3.48 5.64 1.51
N ILE A 112 2.33 4.98 1.68
CA ILE A 112 1.65 4.27 0.58
C ILE A 112 0.42 5.04 0.09
N ASP A 113 0.31 6.27 0.59
CA ASP A 113 -0.64 7.37 0.39
C ASP A 113 -2.01 7.03 -0.16
N SER A 114 -3.01 7.65 0.45
CA SER A 114 -4.41 7.51 0.10
C SER A 114 -4.72 8.31 -1.18
N TYR A 115 -4.61 7.65 -2.32
CA TYR A 115 -5.11 8.20 -3.58
C TYR A 115 -6.64 8.21 -3.53
N GLU A 116 -7.27 9.32 -3.92
CA GLU A 116 -8.72 9.32 -4.05
C GLU A 116 -9.13 8.36 -5.19
N THR A 117 -10.14 7.52 -4.93
CA THR A 117 -10.75 6.73 -5.99
C THR A 117 -11.56 7.67 -6.89
N LEU A 118 -11.25 7.67 -8.19
CA LEU A 118 -12.00 8.46 -9.16
C LEU A 118 -13.41 7.85 -9.33
N THR A 119 -14.44 8.66 -9.14
CA THR A 119 -15.83 8.24 -9.36
C THR A 119 -16.35 8.83 -10.66
N VAL A 120 -16.81 7.98 -11.56
CA VAL A 120 -17.41 8.37 -12.84
C VAL A 120 -18.83 7.81 -12.98
N ALA A 121 -19.64 8.44 -13.83
CA ALA A 121 -21.04 8.03 -14.01
C ALA A 121 -21.16 6.78 -14.88
N THR A 122 -20.47 6.80 -16.03
CA THR A 122 -20.59 5.76 -17.06
C THR A 122 -19.25 5.19 -17.49
N GLU A 123 -19.26 4.02 -18.16
CA GLU A 123 -18.05 3.43 -18.76
C GLU A 123 -17.37 4.38 -19.75
N ALA A 124 -18.15 5.18 -20.50
CA ALA A 124 -17.62 6.14 -21.46
C ALA A 124 -16.82 7.29 -20.79
N ASP A 125 -17.10 7.58 -19.52
CA ASP A 125 -16.42 8.60 -18.74
C ASP A 125 -15.13 8.06 -18.09
N MET A 126 -14.91 6.73 -18.10
CA MET A 126 -13.76 6.12 -17.47
C MET A 126 -12.48 6.45 -18.26
N PRO A 127 -11.49 7.14 -17.65
CA PRO A 127 -10.19 7.30 -18.28
C PRO A 127 -9.54 5.93 -18.48
N LEU A 128 -9.01 5.68 -19.68
CA LEU A 128 -8.35 4.42 -19.99
C LEU A 128 -6.84 4.51 -19.72
N GLY A 129 -6.29 3.43 -19.17
CA GLY A 129 -4.85 3.22 -19.12
C GLY A 129 -4.26 2.92 -20.50
N ASP A 130 -2.95 3.10 -20.64
CA ASP A 130 -2.19 2.84 -21.87
C ASP A 130 -1.15 1.71 -21.71
N ALA A 131 -1.20 1.00 -20.57
CA ALA A 131 -0.16 0.05 -20.19
C ALA A 131 -0.65 -1.13 -19.32
N PRO A 132 -0.02 -2.30 -19.54
CA PRO A 132 0.09 -3.44 -18.65
C PRO A 132 0.28 -3.22 -17.17
N ILE A 133 -0.44 -3.85 -16.26
CA ILE A 133 0.26 -4.35 -15.05
C ILE A 133 0.72 -5.78 -15.29
N VAL A 134 1.72 -6.24 -14.54
CA VAL A 134 2.14 -7.64 -14.53
C VAL A 134 1.24 -8.46 -13.62
N THR A 135 0.96 -7.96 -12.40
CA THR A 135 0.04 -8.63 -11.45
C THR A 135 -0.27 -7.71 -10.26
N LEU A 136 -1.38 -8.01 -9.56
CA LEU A 136 -1.63 -7.53 -8.19
C LEU A 136 -1.29 -8.57 -7.11
N ASN A 137 -0.84 -9.76 -7.52
CA ASN A 137 -0.41 -10.83 -6.63
C ASN A 137 1.10 -11.15 -6.79
N PRO A 138 2.01 -10.19 -6.54
CA PRO A 138 3.43 -10.44 -6.70
C PRO A 138 3.94 -11.40 -5.62
N VAL A 139 4.85 -12.27 -6.02
CA VAL A 139 5.52 -13.23 -5.13
C VAL A 139 6.77 -12.55 -4.55
N ALA A 140 6.83 -12.50 -3.22
CA ALA A 140 7.97 -12.05 -2.46
C ALA A 140 9.16 -13.01 -2.62
N GLN A 141 10.36 -12.54 -2.30
CA GLN A 141 11.61 -13.30 -2.43
C GLN A 141 11.60 -14.64 -1.67
N TYR A 142 10.82 -14.76 -0.60
CA TYR A 142 10.71 -15.96 0.24
C TYR A 142 9.47 -16.82 -0.06
N GLY A 143 8.76 -16.55 -1.16
CA GLY A 143 7.63 -17.35 -1.64
C GLY A 143 6.25 -16.85 -1.17
N ASP A 144 6.19 -15.90 -0.24
CA ASP A 144 4.92 -15.29 0.17
C ASP A 144 4.30 -14.49 -0.97
N THR A 145 2.99 -14.62 -1.18
CA THR A 145 2.27 -13.84 -2.19
C THR A 145 1.59 -12.66 -1.53
N TYR A 146 1.97 -11.45 -1.91
CA TYR A 146 1.19 -10.26 -1.56
C TYR A 146 -0.14 -10.30 -2.29
N LYS A 147 -1.22 -9.88 -1.65
CA LYS A 147 -2.56 -9.82 -2.25
C LYS A 147 -3.19 -8.47 -2.00
N PRO A 148 -4.08 -7.99 -2.88
CA PRO A 148 -4.96 -6.87 -2.57
C PRO A 148 -5.72 -7.13 -1.27
N PHE A 149 -5.88 -6.10 -0.46
CA PHE A 149 -6.62 -6.19 0.79
C PHE A 149 -7.34 -4.88 1.10
N ILE A 150 -8.31 -4.96 2.01
CA ILE A 150 -8.98 -3.79 2.56
C ILE A 150 -8.37 -3.44 3.92
N TYR A 151 -8.03 -2.18 4.11
CA TYR A 151 -7.56 -1.63 5.38
C TYR A 151 -8.70 -0.85 6.04
N GLY A 152 -9.21 -1.38 7.15
CA GLY A 152 -10.43 -0.88 7.77
C GLY A 152 -11.63 -1.03 6.83
N SER A 153 -12.54 -0.05 6.83
CA SER A 153 -13.68 0.00 5.89
C SER A 153 -13.53 1.11 4.84
N GLU A 154 -12.33 1.69 4.74
CA GLU A 154 -12.12 2.98 4.09
C GLU A 154 -11.06 2.95 3.00
N MET A 155 -10.17 1.95 2.98
CA MET A 155 -9.07 1.92 2.00
C MET A 155 -8.86 0.56 1.38
N VAL A 156 -8.64 0.53 0.08
CA VAL A 156 -8.12 -0.65 -0.63
C VAL A 156 -6.63 -0.48 -0.85
N VAL A 157 -5.83 -1.48 -0.50
CA VAL A 157 -4.39 -1.49 -0.72
C VAL A 157 -4.04 -2.50 -1.81
N LEU A 158 -3.34 -2.03 -2.85
CA LEU A 158 -2.96 -2.79 -4.03
C LEU A 158 -1.44 -2.98 -4.10
N PRO A 159 -0.92 -4.22 -4.08
CA PRO A 159 0.47 -4.53 -4.36
C PRO A 159 0.69 -4.58 -5.88
N ILE A 160 0.96 -3.43 -6.51
CA ILE A 160 1.02 -3.31 -7.96
C ILE A 160 2.43 -3.67 -8.46
N ASN A 161 2.53 -4.68 -9.31
CA ASN A 161 3.74 -5.02 -10.05
C ASN A 161 3.55 -4.73 -11.54
N TRP A 162 4.53 -4.05 -12.15
CA TRP A 162 4.52 -3.67 -13.57
C TRP A 162 5.94 -3.68 -14.16
N LYS A 163 6.06 -3.45 -15.47
CA LYS A 163 7.36 -3.27 -16.12
C LYS A 163 7.56 -1.86 -16.65
N MET A 164 8.84 -1.46 -16.67
CA MET A 164 9.28 -0.12 -17.07
C MET A 164 10.72 -0.14 -17.60
N GLU A 165 11.20 0.96 -18.17
CA GLU A 165 12.63 1.20 -18.41
C GLU A 165 13.41 1.10 -17.08
N ASN A 166 14.63 0.57 -17.12
CA ASN A 166 15.46 0.44 -15.92
C ASN A 166 16.11 1.79 -15.51
N LYS A 167 15.28 2.79 -15.20
CA LYS A 167 15.69 4.16 -14.82
C LYS A 167 14.70 4.79 -13.84
N THR A 168 15.20 5.61 -12.92
CA THR A 168 14.38 6.29 -11.91
C THR A 168 13.40 7.28 -12.53
N GLU A 169 13.76 7.95 -13.63
CA GLU A 169 12.89 8.92 -14.31
C GLU A 169 11.66 8.25 -14.95
N ALA A 170 11.78 6.99 -15.37
CA ALA A 170 10.64 6.22 -15.86
C ALA A 170 9.67 5.93 -14.71
N LEU A 171 10.17 5.61 -13.51
CA LEU A 171 9.37 5.28 -12.33
C LEU A 171 8.31 6.35 -12.01
N GLU A 172 8.70 7.62 -12.08
CA GLU A 172 7.85 8.76 -11.75
C GLU A 172 6.82 9.10 -12.84
N GLN A 173 6.95 8.52 -14.04
CA GLN A 173 5.95 8.67 -15.11
C GLN A 173 4.77 7.71 -14.97
N HIS A 174 4.95 6.60 -14.24
CA HIS A 174 3.90 5.60 -14.06
C HIS A 174 2.88 6.06 -13.02
N SER A 175 1.62 6.16 -13.45
CA SER A 175 0.49 6.46 -12.57
C SER A 175 -0.55 5.34 -12.61
N PHE A 176 -1.23 5.19 -11.49
CA PHE A 176 -2.22 4.15 -11.26
C PHE A 176 -3.43 4.81 -10.63
N GLU A 177 -4.56 4.71 -11.32
CA GLU A 177 -5.82 5.32 -10.91
C GLU A 177 -6.84 4.20 -10.67
N LEU A 178 -7.46 4.21 -9.50
CA LEU A 178 -8.54 3.29 -9.16
C LEU A 178 -9.87 3.99 -9.40
N ILE A 179 -10.75 3.35 -10.15
CA ILE A 179 -11.96 4.00 -10.68
C ILE A 179 -13.19 3.21 -10.26
N TYR A 180 -14.17 3.92 -9.72
CA TYR A 180 -15.51 3.44 -9.46
C TYR A 180 -16.46 3.98 -10.53
N VAL A 181 -16.98 3.07 -11.37
CA VAL A 181 -17.95 3.39 -12.42
C VAL A 181 -19.34 3.03 -11.93
N LYS A 182 -20.23 4.03 -11.78
CA LYS A 182 -21.53 3.86 -11.12
C LYS A 182 -22.47 2.91 -11.85
N ASP A 183 -22.65 3.08 -13.17
CA ASP A 183 -23.60 2.28 -13.96
C ASP A 183 -23.13 0.85 -14.23
N MET A 184 -21.85 0.56 -14.03
CA MET A 184 -21.28 -0.79 -14.16
C MET A 184 -21.43 -1.64 -12.89
N GLN A 185 -21.91 -1.07 -11.78
CA GLN A 185 -22.17 -1.82 -10.57
C GLN A 185 -23.41 -2.69 -10.72
N LYS A 186 -23.26 -4.00 -10.52
CA LYS A 186 -24.35 -4.98 -10.72
C LYS A 186 -25.01 -5.41 -9.43
N SER A 187 -24.30 -5.34 -8.32
CA SER A 187 -24.76 -5.74 -7.00
C SER A 187 -24.20 -4.78 -5.96
N ALA A 188 -24.94 -4.57 -4.87
CA ALA A 188 -24.43 -3.85 -3.72
C ALA A 188 -23.64 -4.77 -2.76
N SER A 189 -23.70 -6.09 -2.94
CA SER A 189 -22.86 -7.06 -2.21
C SER A 189 -21.45 -7.18 -2.78
N GLU A 190 -21.21 -6.67 -3.99
CA GLU A 190 -19.93 -6.71 -4.69
C GLU A 190 -19.56 -5.30 -5.15
N LEU A 191 -18.46 -4.75 -4.65
CA LEU A 191 -17.92 -3.49 -5.14
C LEU A 191 -16.91 -3.77 -6.26
N VAL A 192 -17.18 -3.28 -7.47
CA VAL A 192 -16.27 -3.43 -8.62
C VAL A 192 -15.51 -2.13 -8.85
N LEU A 193 -14.17 -2.22 -8.89
CA LEU A 193 -13.26 -1.11 -9.14
C LEU A 193 -12.33 -1.44 -10.30
N TYR A 194 -11.94 -0.44 -11.09
CA TYR A 194 -11.09 -0.60 -12.26
C TYR A 194 -9.75 0.08 -12.02
N LEU A 195 -8.66 -0.67 -12.10
CA LEU A 195 -7.31 -0.13 -12.01
C LEU A 195 -6.80 0.19 -13.42
N GLN A 196 -6.49 1.47 -13.64
CA GLN A 196 -5.92 1.97 -14.88
C GLN A 196 -4.46 2.36 -14.66
N HIS A 197 -3.60 1.90 -15.55
CA HIS A 197 -2.17 2.18 -15.52
C HIS A 197 -1.80 3.06 -16.72
N LYS A 198 -1.17 4.21 -16.44
CA LYS A 198 -0.59 5.09 -17.45
C LYS A 198 0.92 5.09 -17.31
N LYS A 199 1.67 4.78 -18.37
CA LYS A 199 3.14 4.75 -18.39
C LYS A 199 3.79 6.08 -18.79
N GLY A 200 2.99 7.08 -19.13
CA GLY A 200 3.49 8.38 -19.57
C GLY A 200 4.24 8.24 -20.90
N THR A 201 5.52 8.62 -20.92
CA THR A 201 6.36 8.51 -22.13
C THR A 201 7.28 7.29 -22.11
N ASP A 202 7.21 6.43 -21.10
CA ASP A 202 7.98 5.19 -21.09
C ASP A 202 7.49 4.22 -22.17
N THR A 203 8.41 3.73 -22.99
CA THR A 203 8.12 2.78 -24.06
C THR A 203 8.77 1.41 -23.82
N LYS A 204 9.47 1.21 -22.69
CA LYS A 204 10.28 0.03 -22.44
C LYS A 204 9.74 -0.82 -21.28
N THR A 205 10.15 -2.08 -21.27
CA THR A 205 9.70 -3.08 -20.29
C THR A 205 10.88 -3.95 -19.83
N GLU A 206 11.96 -3.29 -19.42
CA GLU A 206 13.26 -3.90 -19.12
C GLU A 206 13.36 -4.38 -17.66
N ALA A 207 12.74 -3.66 -16.73
CA ALA A 207 12.77 -3.93 -15.29
C ALA A 207 11.38 -4.22 -14.74
N ASN A 208 11.33 -4.97 -13.64
CA ASN A 208 10.11 -5.13 -12.84
C ASN A 208 10.13 -4.11 -11.70
N ALA A 209 9.04 -3.36 -11.58
CA ALA A 209 8.82 -2.42 -10.49
C ALA A 209 7.64 -2.86 -9.62
N TYR A 210 7.66 -2.44 -8.36
CA TYR A 210 6.66 -2.79 -7.39
C TYR A 210 6.38 -1.64 -6.42
N ARG A 211 5.10 -1.32 -6.21
CA ARG A 211 4.65 -0.37 -5.20
C ARG A 211 3.33 -0.82 -4.59
N ASN A 212 3.21 -0.68 -3.28
CA ASN A 212 1.92 -0.67 -2.61
C ASN A 212 1.27 0.70 -2.82
N LYS A 213 0.01 0.73 -3.21
CA LYS A 213 -0.81 1.94 -3.27
C LYS A 213 -2.11 1.75 -2.52
N ALA A 214 -2.48 2.72 -1.71
CA ALA A 214 -3.75 2.74 -0.99
C ALA A 214 -4.74 3.70 -1.66
N TYR A 215 -6.01 3.31 -1.76
CA TYR A 215 -7.04 4.13 -2.39
C TYR A 215 -8.18 4.36 -1.39
N ASP A 216 -8.56 5.62 -1.16
CA ASP A 216 -9.73 5.96 -0.36
C ASP A 216 -10.99 5.52 -1.10
N ILE A 217 -11.79 4.68 -0.45
CA ILE A 217 -13.11 4.24 -0.91
C ILE A 217 -14.19 4.53 0.14
N LYS A 218 -13.89 5.33 1.16
CA LYS A 218 -14.75 5.58 2.32
C LYS A 218 -16.13 6.09 1.92
N SER A 219 -16.18 7.04 1.00
CA SER A 219 -17.44 7.62 0.52
C SER A 219 -18.29 6.59 -0.23
N ILE A 220 -17.65 5.74 -1.05
CA ILE A 220 -18.32 4.66 -1.80
C ILE A 220 -18.87 3.61 -0.82
N MET A 221 -18.03 3.16 0.11
CA MET A 221 -18.41 2.18 1.13
C MET A 221 -19.55 2.69 2.02
N SER A 222 -19.50 3.96 2.41
CA SER A 222 -20.54 4.61 3.22
C SER A 222 -21.86 4.73 2.46
N ALA A 223 -21.83 5.07 1.16
CA ALA A 223 -23.03 5.14 0.33
C ALA A 223 -23.70 3.76 0.18
N ILE A 224 -22.91 2.72 -0.11
CA ILE A 224 -23.41 1.34 -0.19
C ILE A 224 -24.03 0.94 1.15
N LYS A 225 -23.29 1.08 2.26
CA LYS A 225 -23.78 0.74 3.60
C LYS A 225 -25.04 1.50 3.98
N SER A 226 -25.15 2.78 3.63
CA SER A 226 -26.36 3.56 3.92
C SER A 226 -27.57 3.03 3.16
N SER A 227 -27.38 2.55 1.92
CA SER A 227 -28.45 2.02 1.08
C SER A 227 -28.86 0.57 1.41
N THR A 228 -27.92 -0.26 1.87
CA THR A 228 -28.15 -1.71 2.09
C THR A 228 -28.08 -2.15 3.55
N GLN A 229 -27.70 -1.25 4.46
CA GLN A 229 -27.36 -1.53 5.85
C GLN A 229 -26.13 -2.44 6.03
N LYS A 230 -25.38 -2.74 4.97
CA LYS A 230 -24.21 -3.62 4.98
C LYS A 230 -23.09 -3.08 4.10
N TYR A 231 -21.85 -3.35 4.49
CA TYR A 231 -20.72 -3.24 3.56
C TYR A 231 -20.82 -4.34 2.48
N PRO A 232 -20.25 -4.12 1.28
CA PRO A 232 -20.07 -5.19 0.31
C PRO A 232 -19.34 -6.36 0.97
N GLU A 233 -19.70 -7.58 0.58
CA GLU A 233 -19.06 -8.80 1.08
C GLU A 233 -17.77 -9.08 0.29
N LYS A 234 -17.69 -8.59 -0.96
CA LYS A 234 -16.52 -8.72 -1.82
C LYS A 234 -16.18 -7.40 -2.50
N ILE A 235 -14.89 -7.14 -2.71
CA ILE A 235 -14.38 -6.11 -3.61
C ILE A 235 -13.63 -6.78 -4.75
N ILE A 236 -13.93 -6.38 -5.99
CA ILE A 236 -13.31 -6.91 -7.21
C ILE A 236 -12.52 -5.79 -7.86
N ILE A 237 -11.21 -5.99 -8.00
CA ILE A 237 -10.33 -5.10 -8.75
C ILE A 237 -10.15 -5.67 -10.15
N LYS A 238 -10.57 -4.91 -11.15
CA LYS A 238 -10.43 -5.23 -12.57
C LYS A 238 -9.20 -4.51 -13.11
N ALA A 239 -8.23 -5.26 -13.63
CA ALA A 239 -6.99 -4.69 -14.18
C ALA A 239 -6.60 -5.34 -15.51
N LYS A 240 -5.92 -4.58 -16.36
CA LYS A 240 -5.31 -5.09 -17.61
C LYS A 240 -3.96 -5.74 -17.28
N VAL A 241 -3.86 -7.05 -17.48
CA VAL A 241 -2.71 -7.85 -17.03
C VAL A 241 -1.96 -8.50 -18.20
N ALA A 242 -0.65 -8.26 -18.27
CA ALA A 242 0.24 -8.94 -19.22
C ALA A 242 1.63 -9.16 -18.62
N ALA A 243 2.12 -10.40 -18.66
CA ALA A 243 3.41 -10.77 -18.07
C ALA A 243 4.62 -10.10 -18.75
N ASP A 244 4.48 -9.72 -20.03
CA ASP A 244 5.51 -8.97 -20.74
C ASP A 244 5.55 -7.49 -20.32
N GLY A 245 4.48 -6.96 -19.72
CA GLY A 245 4.29 -5.56 -19.36
C GLY A 245 4.03 -4.63 -20.56
N ALA A 246 3.85 -5.18 -21.76
CA ALA A 246 3.75 -4.44 -23.02
C ALA A 246 2.43 -4.68 -23.75
N THR A 247 1.97 -5.93 -23.84
CA THR A 247 0.81 -6.30 -24.65
C THR A 247 -0.47 -5.90 -23.94
N MET A 248 -1.20 -4.90 -24.44
CA MET A 248 -2.48 -4.47 -23.88
C MET A 248 -3.57 -5.53 -24.14
N PRO A 249 -4.14 -6.16 -23.09
CA PRO A 249 -5.19 -7.17 -23.26
C PRO A 249 -6.54 -6.53 -23.58
N ASP A 250 -7.41 -7.26 -24.31
CA ASP A 250 -8.78 -6.83 -24.60
C ASP A 250 -9.73 -6.97 -23.40
N THR A 251 -9.44 -7.90 -22.48
CA THR A 251 -10.26 -8.17 -21.29
C THR A 251 -9.56 -7.71 -20.01
N TYR A 252 -10.34 -7.56 -18.94
CA TYR A 252 -9.80 -7.35 -17.60
C TYR A 252 -9.61 -8.70 -16.89
N THR A 253 -8.62 -8.75 -16.01
CA THR A 253 -8.44 -9.80 -15.02
C THR A 253 -9.01 -9.32 -13.69
N ASP A 254 -9.72 -10.21 -13.00
CA ASP A 254 -10.38 -9.93 -11.73
C ASP A 254 -9.48 -10.39 -10.56
N PHE A 255 -9.32 -9.50 -9.58
CA PHE A 255 -8.66 -9.77 -8.31
C PHE A 255 -9.65 -9.53 -7.18
N GLU A 256 -9.92 -10.57 -6.39
CA GLU A 256 -10.94 -10.52 -5.34
C GLU A 256 -10.33 -10.21 -3.97
N ILE A 257 -11.05 -9.40 -3.20
CA ILE A 257 -10.81 -9.11 -1.78
C ILE A 257 -12.06 -9.53 -1.02
N ASP A 258 -11.92 -10.43 -0.05
CA ASP A 258 -12.98 -10.73 0.91
C ASP A 258 -13.10 -9.59 1.92
N SER A 259 -14.29 -9.02 2.00
CA SER A 259 -14.65 -7.92 2.92
C SER A 259 -15.83 -8.27 3.83
N SER A 260 -16.24 -9.54 3.84
CA SER A 260 -17.38 -10.03 4.62
C SER A 260 -17.21 -9.82 6.14
N GLU A 261 -15.96 -9.86 6.63
CA GLU A 261 -15.61 -9.58 8.03
C GLU A 261 -16.00 -8.16 8.47
N LEU A 262 -16.08 -7.18 7.55
CA LEU A 262 -16.50 -5.82 7.89
C LEU A 262 -17.92 -5.74 8.44
N ASN A 263 -18.78 -6.69 8.08
CA ASN A 263 -20.15 -6.77 8.57
C ASN A 263 -20.26 -7.45 9.95
N LYS A 264 -19.17 -7.98 10.49
CA LYS A 264 -19.10 -8.61 11.83
C LYS A 264 -18.56 -7.66 12.89
N LEU A 265 -17.93 -6.55 12.47
CA LEU A 265 -17.49 -5.47 13.35
C LEU A 265 -18.73 -4.73 13.86
N LYS A 266 -18.96 -4.79 15.18
CA LYS A 266 -20.10 -4.15 15.86
C LYS A 266 -19.93 -2.65 15.99
#